data_AF-A0A0E3WIW2-F1
#
_entry.id   AF-A0A0E3WIW2-F1
#
_cell.length_a   1.000
_cell.length_b   1.000
_cell.length_c   1.000
_cell.angle_alpha   90.00
_cell.angle_beta   90.00
_cell.angle_gamma   90.00
#
_symmetry.space_group_name_H-M   'P 1'
#
loop_
_entity.id
_entity.type
_entity.pdbx_description
1 polymer ?
#
loop_
_entity_poly.entity_id
_entity_poly.type
_entity_poly.pdbx_seq_one_letter_code
_entity_poly.pdbx_strand_id
1 'polypeptide(L)'
;MGRVLGETVKRIRKSKGMNQSDLAGGIMSRSNLSRFEGGKYFPGYDKLILILDKLEMSLEELLFLHHDYAQPVKRTLHLTLVEAGNRYEFEKVRDVSYECHMLYKTTRTEAFYHLYLLGQGLLIQYGHGDQIRQLSEIADYIKPYLLGVDTWYLYEFKLLNNFLFTLNSDDAIFFGLRAVQEFNKYHCFAESRTIQQHLLQNISNICLAERNYEKSLFFLTKALPLADKTNLLYDKIVTLVLYEITVICLKQSQDTSKLCSYLSILQQLDFMDSYHALMVVCRKHLSMGLPPVSLHML
;
A
#
# COMPACT_ATOMS: atom_id res chain seq x y z
N MET A 1 20.38 22.22 14.45
CA MET A 1 18.99 22.55 14.84
C MET A 1 18.12 22.41 13.61
N GLY A 2 17.08 21.58 13.67
CA GLY A 2 16.16 21.40 12.54
C GLY A 2 15.41 22.70 12.22
N ARG A 3 15.08 22.90 10.95
CA ARG A 3 14.20 23.99 10.50
C ARG A 3 12.89 23.94 11.29
N VAL A 4 12.33 25.08 11.70
CA VAL A 4 11.01 25.14 12.33
C VAL A 4 9.91 25.32 11.29
N LEU A 5 8.73 24.74 11.53
CA LEU A 5 7.61 24.76 10.58
C LEU A 5 7.22 26.18 10.15
N GLY A 6 7.25 27.14 11.09
CA GLY A 6 6.92 28.53 10.82
C GLY A 6 7.81 29.21 9.77
N GLU A 7 9.08 28.84 9.67
CA GLU A 7 9.97 29.36 8.61
C GLU A 7 9.53 28.88 7.23
N THR A 8 8.99 27.66 7.14
CA THR A 8 8.45 27.09 5.90
C THR A 8 7.19 27.83 5.49
N VAL A 9 6.27 28.04 6.44
CA VAL A 9 5.06 28.84 6.25
C VAL A 9 5.39 30.26 5.79
N LYS A 10 6.40 30.90 6.40
CA LYS A 10 6.88 32.24 6.00
C LYS A 10 7.32 32.28 4.54
N ARG A 11 8.09 31.28 4.10
CA ARG A 11 8.57 31.18 2.71
C ARG A 11 7.39 31.05 1.74
N ILE A 12 6.45 30.16 2.04
CA ILE A 12 5.25 29.92 1.21
C ILE A 12 4.38 31.18 1.16
N ARG A 13 4.10 31.82 2.30
CA ARG A 13 3.33 33.07 2.35
C ARG A 13 3.97 34.13 1.46
N LYS A 14 5.28 34.35 1.58
CA LYS A 14 6.00 35.34 0.78
C LYS A 14 5.99 35.01 -0.70
N SER A 15 6.14 33.73 -1.10
CA SER A 15 6.08 33.35 -2.51
C SER A 15 4.69 33.56 -3.11
N LYS A 16 3.62 33.50 -2.29
CA LYS A 16 2.26 33.85 -2.68
C LYS A 16 1.95 35.35 -2.63
N GLY A 17 2.93 36.21 -2.32
CA GLY A 17 2.75 37.67 -2.27
C GLY A 17 1.89 38.18 -1.10
N MET A 18 1.54 37.31 -0.13
CA MET A 18 0.68 37.67 1.00
C MET A 18 1.48 38.40 2.08
N ASN A 19 0.89 39.43 2.70
CA ASN A 19 1.47 40.04 3.90
C ASN A 19 1.04 39.28 5.18
N GLN A 20 1.65 39.57 6.33
CA GLN A 20 1.34 38.87 7.58
C GLN A 20 -0.09 39.14 8.08
N SER A 21 -0.65 40.32 7.83
CA SER A 21 -2.01 40.64 8.23
C SER A 21 -3.03 39.84 7.42
N ASP A 22 -2.78 39.64 6.12
CA ASP A 22 -3.66 38.84 5.24
C ASP A 22 -3.77 37.40 5.74
N LEU A 23 -2.63 36.77 6.03
CA LEU A 23 -2.60 35.40 6.51
C LEU A 23 -3.13 35.28 7.95
N ALA A 24 -2.82 36.25 8.83
CA ALA A 24 -3.24 36.20 10.23
C ALA A 24 -4.73 36.50 10.43
N GLY A 25 -5.35 37.29 9.55
CA GLY A 25 -6.71 37.80 9.72
C GLY A 25 -7.73 36.70 9.98
N GLY A 26 -8.54 36.84 11.04
CA GLY A 26 -9.54 35.84 11.45
C GLY A 26 -8.98 34.61 12.17
N ILE A 27 -7.66 34.45 12.30
CA ILE A 27 -7.01 33.28 12.90
C ILE A 27 -6.23 33.67 14.17
N MET A 28 -5.41 34.71 14.08
CA MET A 28 -4.57 35.20 15.18
C MET A 28 -4.13 36.65 14.96
N SER A 29 -3.42 37.24 15.94
CA SER A 29 -2.81 38.56 15.74
C SER A 29 -1.63 38.49 14.76
N ARG A 30 -1.39 39.58 14.02
CA ARG A 30 -0.21 39.72 13.14
C ARG A 30 1.09 39.43 13.89
N SER A 31 1.19 39.90 15.13
CA SER A 31 2.35 39.70 16.00
C SER A 31 2.57 38.21 16.32
N ASN A 32 1.50 37.45 16.57
CA ASN A 32 1.60 36.01 16.79
C ASN A 32 2.02 35.27 15.53
N LEU A 33 1.48 35.62 14.36
CA LEU A 33 1.94 35.05 13.09
C LEU A 33 3.43 35.35 12.88
N SER A 34 3.88 36.58 13.11
CA SER A 34 5.28 36.94 12.98
C SER A 34 6.19 36.17 13.95
N ARG A 35 5.71 35.88 15.16
CA ARG A 35 6.44 35.04 16.11
C ARG A 35 6.47 33.58 15.66
N PHE A 36 5.38 33.06 15.11
CA PHE A 36 5.33 31.71 14.54
C PHE A 36 6.33 31.55 13.41
N GLU A 37 6.28 32.48 12.44
CA GLU A 37 7.20 32.53 11.31
C GLU A 37 8.68 32.66 11.69
N GLY A 38 8.97 33.14 12.90
CA GLY A 38 10.31 33.26 13.46
C GLY A 38 10.66 32.18 14.48
N GLY A 39 9.84 31.13 14.65
CA GLY A 39 10.11 30.04 15.60
C GLY A 39 9.95 30.39 17.08
N LYS A 40 9.29 31.51 17.40
CA LYS A 40 9.11 32.06 18.76
C LYS A 40 7.70 31.87 19.32
N TYR A 41 6.84 31.17 18.58
CA TYR A 41 5.46 30.85 18.94
C TYR A 41 5.04 29.61 18.15
N PHE A 42 4.29 28.70 18.78
CA PHE A 42 3.75 27.51 18.14
C PHE A 42 2.23 27.58 18.25
N PRO A 43 1.51 27.87 17.15
CA PRO A 43 0.06 27.92 17.19
C PRO A 43 -0.50 26.53 17.50
N GLY A 44 -1.68 26.50 18.14
CA GLY A 44 -2.44 25.27 18.27
C GLY A 44 -2.81 24.69 16.91
N TYR A 45 -3.07 23.39 16.85
CA TYR A 45 -3.31 22.65 15.61
C TYR A 45 -4.44 23.25 14.77
N ASP A 46 -5.56 23.62 15.38
CA ASP A 46 -6.71 24.22 14.67
C ASP A 46 -6.32 25.51 13.92
N LYS A 47 -5.46 26.34 14.51
CA LYS A 47 -4.95 27.56 13.86
C LYS A 47 -4.00 27.26 12.72
N LEU A 48 -3.21 26.18 12.81
CA LEU A 48 -2.36 25.74 11.71
C LEU A 48 -3.21 25.28 10.52
N ILE A 49 -4.29 24.54 10.75
CA ILE A 49 -5.21 24.13 9.68
C ILE A 49 -5.83 25.34 8.98
N LEU A 50 -6.31 26.34 9.73
CA LEU A 50 -6.83 27.58 9.14
C LEU A 50 -5.76 28.37 8.37
N ILE A 51 -4.51 28.37 8.83
CA ILE A 51 -3.39 28.97 8.10
C ILE A 51 -3.18 28.25 6.77
N LEU A 52 -3.22 26.92 6.76
CA LEU A 52 -3.00 26.12 5.57
C LEU A 52 -4.12 26.25 4.55
N ASP A 53 -5.37 26.34 5.02
CA ASP A 53 -6.53 26.66 4.21
C ASP A 53 -6.35 28.00 3.47
N LYS A 54 -5.99 29.07 4.19
CA LYS A 54 -5.65 30.37 3.55
C LYS A 54 -4.46 30.32 2.60
N LEU A 55 -3.54 29.39 2.81
CA LEU A 55 -2.41 29.16 1.92
C LEU A 55 -2.75 28.22 0.78
N GLU A 56 -3.98 27.71 0.65
CA GLU A 56 -4.38 26.73 -0.36
C GLU A 56 -3.40 25.56 -0.41
N MET A 57 -3.12 24.97 0.75
CA MET A 57 -2.09 23.96 0.94
C MET A 57 -2.57 22.87 1.89
N SER A 58 -2.24 21.61 1.60
CA SER A 58 -2.51 20.52 2.52
C SER A 58 -1.41 20.40 3.58
N LEU A 59 -1.72 19.78 4.74
CA LEU A 59 -0.70 19.48 5.75
C LEU A 59 0.38 18.54 5.20
N GLU A 60 0.01 17.58 4.35
CA GLU A 60 0.95 16.67 3.72
C GLU A 60 1.97 17.40 2.84
N GLU A 61 1.49 18.32 2.00
CA GLU A 61 2.35 19.13 1.13
C GLU A 61 3.28 20.03 1.97
N LEU A 62 2.76 20.67 3.02
CA LEU A 62 3.58 21.48 3.93
C LEU A 62 4.72 20.65 4.52
N LEU A 63 4.43 19.46 5.03
CA LEU A 63 5.43 18.58 5.63
C LEU A 63 6.45 18.09 4.61
N PHE A 64 6.02 17.81 3.38
CA PHE A 64 6.92 17.48 2.28
C PHE A 64 7.90 18.62 1.97
N LEU A 65 7.40 19.86 1.84
CA LEU A 65 8.24 21.04 1.64
C LEU A 65 9.12 21.38 2.85
N HIS A 66 8.66 21.07 4.05
CA HIS A 66 9.39 21.30 5.29
C HIS A 66 10.63 20.41 5.39
N HIS A 67 10.48 19.13 5.04
CA HIS A 67 11.55 18.15 5.01
C HIS A 67 12.34 18.16 3.69
N ASP A 68 12.41 19.31 3.01
CA ASP A 68 13.17 19.52 1.78
C ASP A 68 12.86 18.45 0.70
N TYR A 69 11.56 18.23 0.46
CA TYR A 69 11.04 17.29 -0.54
C TYR A 69 11.34 15.81 -0.22
N ALA A 70 11.65 15.50 1.04
CA ALA A 70 11.79 14.13 1.51
C ALA A 70 10.44 13.49 1.84
N GLN A 71 10.31 12.21 1.51
CA GLN A 71 9.17 11.39 1.91
C GLN A 71 9.22 11.05 3.40
N PRO A 72 8.07 10.74 4.05
CA PRO A 72 8.05 10.30 5.43
C PRO A 72 8.96 9.08 5.65
N VAL A 73 9.77 9.09 6.71
CA VAL A 73 10.79 8.06 6.99
C VAL A 73 10.24 6.63 6.87
N LYS A 74 9.08 6.35 7.47
CA LYS A 74 8.44 5.03 7.41
C LYS A 74 8.09 4.60 5.98
N ARG A 75 7.64 5.55 5.14
CA ARG A 75 7.33 5.29 3.73
C ARG A 75 8.62 4.99 2.96
N THR A 76 9.66 5.78 3.18
CA THR A 76 10.98 5.57 2.58
C THR A 76 11.53 4.19 2.92
N LEU A 77 11.55 3.83 4.21
CA LEU A 77 12.02 2.51 4.66
C LEU A 77 11.23 1.36 4.03
N HIS A 78 9.90 1.47 4.00
CA HIS A 78 9.03 0.46 3.36
C HIS A 78 9.36 0.29 1.87
N LEU A 79 9.44 1.39 1.11
CA LEU A 79 9.75 1.33 -0.32
C LEU A 79 11.15 0.75 -0.56
N THR A 80 12.14 1.17 0.22
CA THR A 80 13.50 0.65 0.11
C THR A 80 13.56 -0.86 0.37
N LEU A 81 12.83 -1.37 1.37
CA LEU A 81 12.77 -2.81 1.65
C LEU A 81 12.14 -3.59 0.48
N VAL A 82 11.00 -3.13 -0.02
CA VAL A 82 10.28 -3.79 -1.12
C VAL A 82 11.09 -3.74 -2.42
N GLU A 83 11.68 -2.60 -2.76
CA GLU A 83 12.52 -2.43 -3.95
C GLU A 83 13.78 -3.29 -3.88
N ALA A 84 14.46 -3.32 -2.73
CA ALA A 84 15.64 -4.14 -2.53
C ALA A 84 15.30 -5.64 -2.61
N GLY A 85 14.18 -6.07 -2.02
CA GLY A 85 13.68 -7.45 -2.13
C GLY A 85 13.39 -7.84 -3.58
N ASN A 86 12.68 -6.99 -4.33
CA ASN A 86 12.36 -7.23 -5.74
C ASN A 86 13.58 -7.26 -6.66
N ARG A 87 14.67 -6.57 -6.28
CA ARG A 87 15.95 -6.56 -6.99
C ARG A 87 16.94 -7.61 -6.47
N TYR A 88 16.51 -8.46 -5.54
CA TYR A 88 17.36 -9.48 -4.90
C TYR A 88 18.61 -8.89 -4.20
N GLU A 89 18.53 -7.63 -3.73
CA GLU A 89 19.57 -6.91 -2.99
C GLU A 89 19.52 -7.27 -1.48
N PHE A 90 19.74 -8.54 -1.13
CA PHE A 90 19.45 -9.05 0.22
C PHE A 90 20.29 -8.43 1.36
N GLU A 91 21.54 -8.06 1.09
CA GLU A 91 22.38 -7.33 2.05
C GLU A 91 21.72 -5.99 2.43
N LYS A 92 21.19 -5.26 1.45
CA LYS A 92 20.48 -4.00 1.68
C LYS A 92 19.16 -4.21 2.41
N VAL A 93 18.43 -5.29 2.12
CA VAL A 93 17.23 -5.66 2.91
C VAL A 93 17.62 -5.87 4.37
N ARG A 94 18.75 -6.54 4.63
CA ARG A 94 19.25 -6.78 5.99
C ARG A 94 19.63 -5.49 6.70
N ASP A 95 20.39 -4.62 6.04
CA ASP A 95 20.83 -3.34 6.61
C ASP A 95 19.63 -2.45 6.99
N VAL A 96 18.67 -2.28 6.07
CA VAL A 96 17.48 -1.46 6.31
C VAL A 96 16.56 -2.10 7.37
N SER A 97 16.46 -3.43 7.38
CA SER A 97 15.75 -4.17 8.43
C SER A 97 16.35 -3.87 9.81
N TYR A 98 17.68 -3.87 9.95
CA TYR A 98 18.34 -3.53 11.21
C TYR A 98 18.21 -2.06 11.58
N GLU A 99 18.25 -1.15 10.61
CA GLU A 99 17.93 0.26 10.84
C GLU A 99 16.53 0.42 11.46
N CYS A 100 15.52 -0.26 10.89
CA CYS A 100 14.16 -0.28 11.42
C CYS A 100 14.13 -0.82 12.87
N HIS A 101 14.86 -1.89 13.15
CA HIS A 101 14.94 -2.44 14.50
C HIS A 101 15.58 -1.47 15.50
N MET A 102 16.62 -0.74 15.09
CA MET A 102 17.26 0.28 15.91
C MET A 102 16.36 1.48 16.16
N LEU A 103 15.62 1.94 15.13
CA LEU A 103 14.60 2.98 15.25
C LEU A 103 13.47 2.55 16.20
N TYR A 104 13.05 1.29 16.17
CA TYR A 104 12.11 0.77 17.14
C TYR A 104 12.66 0.82 18.57
N LYS A 105 13.90 0.37 18.80
CA LYS A 105 14.53 0.39 20.13
C LYS A 105 14.62 1.80 20.72
N THR A 106 14.85 2.82 19.89
CA THR A 106 15.00 4.21 20.33
C THR A 106 13.66 4.93 20.48
N THR A 107 12.72 4.71 19.57
CA THR A 107 11.44 5.45 19.53
C THR A 107 10.28 4.73 20.20
N ARG A 108 10.39 3.40 20.41
CA ARG A 108 9.30 2.50 20.81
C ARG A 108 8.05 2.60 19.93
N THR A 109 8.24 2.99 18.66
CA THR A 109 7.16 3.07 17.68
C THR A 109 7.02 1.73 16.95
N GLU A 110 5.93 1.01 17.21
CA GLU A 110 5.63 -0.33 16.66
C GLU A 110 5.79 -0.43 15.13
N ALA A 111 5.46 0.64 14.40
CA ALA A 111 5.60 0.64 12.94
C ALA A 111 7.04 0.38 12.45
N PHE A 112 8.06 0.75 13.22
CA PHE A 112 9.43 0.39 12.87
C PHE A 112 9.73 -1.08 13.14
N TYR A 113 9.11 -1.68 14.16
CA TYR A 113 9.24 -3.12 14.39
C TYR A 113 8.54 -3.92 13.29
N HIS A 114 7.36 -3.48 12.86
CA HIS A 114 6.68 -4.09 11.70
C HIS A 114 7.53 -3.98 10.42
N LEU A 115 8.25 -2.88 10.20
CA LEU A 115 9.18 -2.78 9.06
C LEU A 115 10.38 -3.72 9.19
N TYR A 116 10.91 -3.90 10.41
CA TYR A 116 11.92 -4.91 10.68
C TYR A 116 11.42 -6.32 10.35
N LEU A 117 10.22 -6.69 10.81
CA LEU A 117 9.60 -7.99 10.50
C LEU A 117 9.36 -8.16 9.00
N LEU A 118 8.96 -7.11 8.28
CA LEU A 118 8.81 -7.16 6.82
C LEU A 118 10.14 -7.49 6.15
N GLY A 119 11.23 -6.83 6.55
CA GLY A 119 12.57 -7.12 6.02
C GLY A 119 13.01 -8.56 6.31
N GLN A 120 12.80 -9.05 7.53
CA GLN A 120 13.10 -10.44 7.88
C GLN A 120 12.25 -11.44 7.08
N GLY A 121 10.97 -11.15 6.87
CA GLY A 121 10.06 -11.98 6.08
C GLY A 121 10.49 -12.07 4.62
N LEU A 122 10.88 -10.94 4.01
CA LEU A 122 11.42 -10.91 2.65
C LEU A 122 12.68 -11.77 2.54
N LEU A 123 13.61 -11.66 3.51
CA LEU A 123 14.82 -12.50 3.52
C LEU A 123 14.49 -14.00 3.59
N ILE A 124 13.56 -14.40 4.46
CA ILE A 124 13.12 -15.80 4.60
C ILE A 124 12.51 -16.32 3.29
N GLN A 125 11.69 -15.49 2.61
CA GLN A 125 10.98 -15.87 1.38
C GLN A 125 11.92 -16.29 0.24
N TYR A 126 13.16 -15.78 0.25
CA TYR A 126 14.19 -16.10 -0.73
C TYR A 126 15.33 -16.97 -0.17
N GLY A 127 15.17 -17.57 1.02
CA GLY A 127 16.17 -18.47 1.60
C GLY A 127 17.38 -17.77 2.25
N HIS A 128 17.27 -16.47 2.52
CA HIS A 128 18.31 -15.63 3.14
C HIS A 128 18.02 -15.31 4.62
N GLY A 129 17.31 -16.21 5.32
CA GLY A 129 16.87 -15.99 6.71
C GLY A 129 18.00 -15.56 7.66
N ASP A 130 17.68 -14.67 8.59
CA ASP A 130 18.65 -13.97 9.44
C ASP A 130 18.32 -14.10 10.93
N GLN A 131 17.77 -13.08 11.59
CA GLN A 131 17.44 -13.17 13.02
C GLN A 131 16.18 -14.01 13.26
N ILE A 132 15.21 -13.88 12.35
CA ILE A 132 13.99 -14.69 12.34
C ILE A 132 14.19 -15.81 11.33
N ARG A 133 13.76 -17.03 11.68
CA ARG A 133 14.04 -18.24 10.88
C ARG A 133 12.81 -18.75 10.15
N GLN A 134 11.60 -18.45 10.63
CA GLN A 134 10.36 -18.96 10.04
C GLN A 134 9.32 -17.85 9.85
N LEU A 135 8.53 -17.95 8.78
CA LEU A 135 7.42 -17.02 8.53
C LEU A 135 6.32 -17.13 9.60
N SER A 136 6.16 -18.31 10.21
CA SER A 136 5.25 -18.54 11.34
C SER A 136 5.56 -17.63 12.53
N GLU A 137 6.84 -17.41 12.86
CA GLU A 137 7.24 -16.50 13.95
C GLU A 137 6.78 -15.06 13.70
N ILE A 138 6.80 -14.62 12.43
CA ILE A 138 6.27 -13.30 12.03
C ILE A 138 4.75 -13.28 12.14
N ALA A 139 4.09 -14.32 11.65
CA ALA A 139 2.63 -14.44 11.73
C ALA A 139 2.14 -14.46 13.19
N ASP A 140 2.85 -15.14 14.09
CA ASP A 140 2.54 -15.22 15.52
C ASP A 140 2.65 -13.86 16.23
N TYR A 141 3.40 -12.91 15.65
CA TYR A 141 3.44 -11.54 16.12
C TYR A 141 2.35 -10.66 15.47
N ILE A 142 2.17 -10.76 14.16
CA ILE A 142 1.26 -9.88 13.40
C ILE A 142 -0.21 -10.20 13.64
N LYS A 143 -0.57 -11.48 13.79
CA LYS A 143 -1.97 -11.88 13.99
C LYS A 143 -2.55 -11.34 15.30
N PRO A 144 -1.90 -11.49 16.48
CA PRO A 144 -2.43 -10.92 17.72
C PRO A 144 -2.56 -9.41 17.65
N TYR A 145 -1.64 -8.70 16.97
CA TYR A 145 -1.77 -7.26 16.75
C TYR A 145 -3.04 -6.92 15.97
N LEU A 146 -3.24 -7.54 14.80
CA LEU A 146 -4.41 -7.30 13.94
C LEU A 146 -5.73 -7.66 14.64
N LEU A 147 -5.74 -8.71 15.45
CA LEU A 147 -6.90 -9.11 16.26
C LEU A 147 -7.18 -8.12 17.40
N GLY A 148 -6.13 -7.64 18.08
CA GLY A 148 -6.24 -6.77 19.24
C GLY A 148 -6.63 -5.32 18.93
N VAL A 149 -6.53 -4.88 17.69
CA VAL A 149 -7.03 -3.57 17.27
C VAL A 149 -8.55 -3.65 17.09
N ASP A 150 -9.32 -2.91 17.88
CA ASP A 150 -10.80 -2.91 17.82
C ASP A 150 -11.34 -2.39 16.48
N THR A 151 -10.77 -1.29 15.99
CA THR A 151 -11.21 -0.60 14.76
C THR A 151 -10.02 -0.39 13.84
N TRP A 152 -10.08 -0.95 12.63
CA TRP A 152 -8.96 -0.86 11.69
C TRP A 152 -8.91 0.47 10.95
N TYR A 153 -7.73 1.06 10.84
CA TYR A 153 -7.46 2.22 10.01
C TYR A 153 -6.56 1.83 8.84
N LEU A 154 -6.23 2.81 7.96
CA LEU A 154 -5.36 2.60 6.80
C LEU A 154 -4.05 1.86 7.13
N TYR A 155 -3.55 2.03 8.36
CA TYR A 155 -2.36 1.34 8.81
C TYR A 155 -2.55 -0.18 8.89
N GLU A 156 -3.62 -0.66 9.54
CA GLU A 156 -3.90 -2.09 9.68
C GLU A 156 -4.13 -2.77 8.33
N PHE A 157 -4.82 -2.10 7.38
CA PHE A 157 -4.99 -2.65 6.03
C PHE A 157 -3.67 -2.77 5.27
N LYS A 158 -2.80 -1.74 5.35
CA LYS A 158 -1.46 -1.81 4.76
C LYS A 158 -0.61 -2.88 5.44
N LEU A 159 -0.74 -3.02 6.75
CA LEU A 159 -0.03 -4.03 7.53
C LEU A 159 -0.44 -5.44 7.11
N LEU A 160 -1.75 -5.71 7.05
CA LEU A 160 -2.26 -6.99 6.56
C LEU A 160 -1.75 -7.29 5.15
N ASN A 161 -1.81 -6.32 4.23
CA ASN A 161 -1.33 -6.52 2.86
C ASN A 161 0.17 -6.85 2.83
N ASN A 162 0.98 -6.17 3.65
CA ASN A 162 2.42 -6.42 3.74
C ASN A 162 2.76 -7.80 4.30
N PHE A 163 1.93 -8.37 5.17
CA PHE A 163 2.20 -9.65 5.83
C PHE A 163 1.35 -10.80 5.29
N LEU A 164 0.58 -10.59 4.23
CA LEU A 164 -0.31 -11.62 3.69
C LEU A 164 0.46 -12.89 3.30
N PHE A 165 1.71 -12.75 2.84
CA PHE A 165 2.57 -13.87 2.46
C PHE A 165 3.04 -14.74 3.64
N THR A 166 2.87 -14.27 4.90
CA THR A 166 3.19 -15.06 6.09
C THR A 166 1.99 -15.84 6.63
N LEU A 167 0.78 -15.55 6.12
CA LEU A 167 -0.46 -16.15 6.58
C LEU A 167 -0.82 -17.40 5.75
N ASN A 168 -1.49 -18.36 6.37
CA ASN A 168 -2.20 -19.39 5.61
C ASN A 168 -3.50 -18.80 5.01
N SER A 169 -4.15 -19.55 4.12
CA SER A 169 -5.35 -19.08 3.43
C SER A 169 -6.54 -18.83 4.35
N ASP A 170 -6.75 -19.66 5.36
CA ASP A 170 -7.85 -19.48 6.32
C ASP A 170 -7.72 -18.16 7.08
N ASP A 171 -6.51 -17.83 7.55
CA ASP A 171 -6.21 -16.56 8.20
C ASP A 171 -6.35 -15.38 7.23
N ALA A 172 -5.83 -15.51 6.00
CA ALA A 172 -5.95 -14.49 4.96
C ALA A 172 -7.42 -14.20 4.61
N ILE A 173 -8.26 -15.23 4.50
CA ILE A 173 -9.70 -15.11 4.26
C ILE A 173 -10.37 -14.46 5.48
N PHE A 174 -10.07 -14.90 6.69
CA PHE A 174 -10.64 -14.34 7.92
C PHE A 174 -10.39 -12.83 8.03
N PHE A 175 -9.13 -12.40 7.90
CA PHE A 175 -8.77 -10.99 7.94
C PHE A 175 -9.30 -10.23 6.72
N GLY A 176 -9.36 -10.86 5.55
CA GLY A 176 -9.97 -10.30 4.34
C GLY A 176 -11.44 -9.96 4.52
N LEU A 177 -12.21 -10.88 5.11
CA LEU A 177 -13.64 -10.67 5.39
C LEU A 177 -13.85 -9.52 6.38
N ARG A 178 -13.02 -9.45 7.43
CA ARG A 178 -13.01 -8.30 8.34
C ARG A 178 -12.68 -7.01 7.58
N ALA A 179 -11.67 -7.02 6.72
CA ALA A 179 -11.25 -5.85 5.98
C ALA A 179 -12.39 -5.29 5.11
N VAL A 180 -13.13 -6.16 4.40
CA VAL A 180 -14.31 -5.78 3.60
C VAL A 180 -15.36 -5.05 4.44
N GLN A 181 -15.61 -5.48 5.68
CA GLN A 181 -16.57 -4.84 6.57
C GLN A 181 -16.09 -3.46 7.05
N GLU A 182 -14.81 -3.37 7.43
CA GLU A 182 -14.19 -2.17 7.98
C GLU A 182 -13.93 -1.09 6.93
N PHE A 183 -13.80 -1.45 5.65
CA PHE A 183 -13.61 -0.49 4.56
C PHE A 183 -14.82 0.40 4.28
N ASN A 184 -16.02 0.04 4.73
CA ASN A 184 -17.24 0.80 4.48
C ASN A 184 -17.15 2.26 4.95
N LYS A 185 -16.39 2.53 6.02
CA LYS A 185 -16.18 3.91 6.52
C LYS A 185 -15.29 4.79 5.61
N TYR A 186 -14.60 4.18 4.63
CA TYR A 186 -13.73 4.87 3.67
C TYR A 186 -14.37 5.08 2.28
N HIS A 187 -15.69 4.88 2.12
CA HIS A 187 -16.37 4.98 0.82
C HIS A 187 -16.13 6.34 0.09
N CYS A 188 -16.01 7.43 0.84
CA CYS A 188 -15.71 8.77 0.31
C CYS A 188 -14.22 9.15 0.35
N PHE A 189 -13.33 8.25 0.78
CA PHE A 189 -11.90 8.53 0.93
C PHE A 189 -11.11 7.81 -0.18
N ALA A 190 -10.79 8.55 -1.24
CA ALA A 190 -10.27 8.00 -2.49
C ALA A 190 -8.92 7.29 -2.32
N GLU A 191 -8.10 7.78 -1.41
CA GLU A 191 -6.76 7.28 -1.08
C GLU A 191 -6.79 5.86 -0.49
N SER A 192 -7.95 5.43 0.03
CA SER A 192 -8.12 4.04 0.48
C SER A 192 -8.31 3.06 -0.68
N ARG A 193 -8.78 3.50 -1.86
CA ARG A 193 -9.27 2.61 -2.91
C ARG A 193 -8.17 1.71 -3.47
N THR A 194 -6.97 2.25 -3.67
CA THR A 194 -5.80 1.47 -4.12
C THR A 194 -5.41 0.41 -3.09
N ILE A 195 -5.46 0.73 -1.79
CA ILE A 195 -5.16 -0.23 -0.72
C ILE A 195 -6.20 -1.35 -0.71
N GLN A 196 -7.48 -1.00 -0.83
CA GLN A 196 -8.58 -1.96 -0.93
C GLN A 196 -8.40 -2.89 -2.14
N GLN A 197 -8.14 -2.31 -3.32
CA GLN A 197 -7.94 -3.04 -4.57
C GLN A 197 -6.82 -4.07 -4.44
N HIS A 198 -5.63 -3.65 -4.00
CA HIS A 198 -4.47 -4.54 -3.90
C HIS A 198 -4.70 -5.65 -2.86
N LEU A 199 -5.24 -5.31 -1.68
CA LEU A 199 -5.50 -6.30 -0.64
C LEU A 199 -6.49 -7.37 -1.08
N LEU A 200 -7.63 -6.97 -1.67
CA LEU A 200 -8.66 -7.89 -2.13
C LEU A 200 -8.16 -8.75 -3.30
N GLN A 201 -7.40 -8.16 -4.23
CA GLN A 201 -6.78 -8.91 -5.33
C GLN A 201 -5.75 -9.93 -4.79
N ASN A 202 -4.91 -9.55 -3.83
CA ASN A 202 -3.92 -10.46 -3.23
C ASN A 202 -4.57 -11.64 -2.51
N ILE A 203 -5.61 -11.40 -1.70
CA ILE A 203 -6.35 -12.49 -1.04
C ILE A 203 -7.05 -13.37 -2.08
N SER A 204 -7.60 -12.78 -3.14
CA SER A 204 -8.23 -13.56 -4.20
C SER A 204 -7.25 -14.49 -4.93
N ASN A 205 -6.01 -14.07 -5.11
CA ASN A 205 -4.93 -14.88 -5.67
C ASN A 205 -4.55 -16.05 -4.76
N ILE A 206 -4.48 -15.84 -3.44
CA ILE A 206 -4.27 -16.91 -2.46
C ILE A 206 -5.39 -17.95 -2.56
N CYS A 207 -6.65 -17.49 -2.54
CA CYS A 207 -7.81 -18.39 -2.67
C CYS A 207 -7.79 -19.15 -4.00
N LEU A 208 -7.45 -18.48 -5.10
CA LEU A 208 -7.36 -19.09 -6.42
C LEU A 208 -6.28 -20.18 -6.46
N ALA A 209 -5.09 -19.90 -5.92
CA ALA A 209 -3.96 -20.83 -5.93
C ALA A 209 -4.27 -22.16 -5.22
N GLU A 210 -5.14 -22.12 -4.20
CA GLU A 210 -5.65 -23.28 -3.46
C GLU A 210 -6.94 -23.87 -4.02
N ARG A 211 -7.41 -23.37 -5.17
CA ARG A 211 -8.65 -23.79 -5.84
C ARG A 211 -9.92 -23.50 -5.03
N ASN A 212 -9.85 -22.58 -4.05
CA ASN A 212 -11.01 -22.02 -3.38
C ASN A 212 -11.64 -20.92 -4.26
N TYR A 213 -12.23 -21.34 -5.37
CA TYR A 213 -12.75 -20.45 -6.40
C TYR A 213 -13.91 -19.58 -5.89
N GLU A 214 -14.72 -20.08 -4.96
CA GLU A 214 -15.84 -19.32 -4.38
C GLU A 214 -15.34 -18.09 -3.61
N LYS A 215 -14.34 -18.27 -2.73
CA LYS A 215 -13.74 -17.14 -1.99
C LYS A 215 -12.94 -16.22 -2.90
N SER A 216 -12.24 -16.78 -3.90
CA SER A 216 -11.56 -15.96 -4.91
C SER A 216 -12.55 -15.04 -5.62
N LEU A 217 -13.67 -15.59 -6.12
CA LEU A 217 -14.73 -14.83 -6.77
C LEU A 217 -15.33 -13.77 -5.85
N PHE A 218 -15.59 -14.11 -4.59
CA PHE A 218 -16.10 -13.15 -3.60
C PHE A 218 -15.20 -11.92 -3.50
N PHE A 219 -13.89 -12.08 -3.31
CA PHE A 219 -12.97 -10.94 -3.20
C PHE A 219 -12.80 -10.18 -4.52
N LEU A 220 -12.75 -10.88 -5.67
CA LEU A 220 -12.64 -10.27 -6.99
C LEU A 220 -13.84 -9.36 -7.31
N THR A 221 -15.06 -9.78 -6.95
CA THR A 221 -16.27 -8.95 -7.16
C THR A 221 -16.28 -7.67 -6.32
N LYS A 222 -15.54 -7.64 -5.19
CA LYS A 222 -15.34 -6.44 -4.38
C LYS A 222 -14.18 -5.58 -4.89
N ALA A 223 -13.14 -6.20 -5.46
CA ALA A 223 -12.01 -5.52 -6.06
C ALA A 223 -12.42 -4.74 -7.33
N LEU A 224 -13.09 -5.38 -8.29
CA LEU A 224 -13.39 -4.78 -9.62
C LEU A 224 -13.93 -3.33 -9.59
N PRO A 225 -14.95 -2.97 -8.79
CA PRO A 225 -15.49 -1.60 -8.76
C PRO A 225 -14.50 -0.55 -8.23
N LEU A 226 -13.47 -0.96 -7.48
CA LEU A 226 -12.46 -0.06 -6.92
C LEU A 226 -11.45 0.37 -8.00
N ALA A 227 -11.09 -0.54 -8.90
CA ALA A 227 -10.19 -0.27 -10.00
C ALA A 227 -10.79 0.77 -10.98
N ASP A 228 -12.10 0.68 -11.24
CA ASP A 228 -12.84 1.63 -12.09
C ASP A 228 -12.83 3.05 -11.54
N LYS A 229 -12.97 3.20 -10.21
CA LYS A 229 -13.07 4.51 -9.55
C LYS A 229 -11.74 5.22 -9.34
N THR A 230 -10.62 4.59 -9.72
CA THR A 230 -9.27 5.03 -9.31
C THR A 230 -8.27 5.03 -10.48
N ASN A 231 -8.74 4.91 -11.72
CA ASN A 231 -7.87 4.83 -12.92
C ASN A 231 -6.78 3.74 -12.83
N LEU A 232 -7.05 2.65 -12.10
CA LEU A 232 -6.12 1.54 -11.92
C LEU A 232 -6.28 0.52 -13.06
N LEU A 233 -5.96 0.94 -14.29
CA LEU A 233 -6.20 0.14 -15.49
C LEU A 233 -5.44 -1.20 -15.45
N TYR A 234 -4.19 -1.19 -15.02
CA TYR A 234 -3.39 -2.41 -14.87
C TYR A 234 -4.04 -3.38 -13.88
N ASP A 235 -4.37 -2.90 -12.67
CA ASP A 235 -5.04 -3.72 -11.66
C ASP A 235 -6.39 -4.25 -12.13
N LYS A 236 -7.13 -3.44 -12.90
CA LYS A 236 -8.39 -3.86 -13.51
C LYS A 236 -8.18 -5.05 -14.46
N ILE A 237 -7.19 -4.97 -15.36
CA ILE A 237 -6.89 -6.05 -16.31
C ILE A 237 -6.52 -7.33 -15.54
N VAL A 238 -5.63 -7.23 -14.55
CA VAL A 238 -5.23 -8.36 -13.70
C VAL A 238 -6.45 -8.96 -12.99
N THR A 239 -7.27 -8.15 -12.33
CA THR A 239 -8.49 -8.62 -11.65
C THR A 239 -9.49 -9.25 -12.62
N LEU A 240 -9.63 -8.74 -13.85
CA LEU A 240 -10.50 -9.32 -14.87
C LEU A 240 -10.00 -10.68 -15.35
N VAL A 241 -8.69 -10.84 -15.55
CA VAL A 241 -8.08 -12.15 -15.88
C VAL A 241 -8.38 -13.16 -14.77
N LEU A 242 -8.13 -12.78 -13.51
CA LEU A 242 -8.40 -13.63 -12.34
C LEU A 242 -9.90 -13.93 -12.16
N TYR A 243 -10.77 -12.99 -12.50
CA TYR A 243 -12.22 -13.16 -12.47
C TYR A 243 -12.67 -14.20 -13.50
N GLU A 244 -12.28 -14.03 -14.76
CA GLU A 244 -12.71 -14.93 -15.84
C GLU A 244 -12.25 -16.37 -15.60
N ILE A 245 -10.98 -16.57 -15.21
CA ILE A 245 -10.50 -17.92 -14.87
C ILE A 245 -11.27 -18.55 -13.71
N THR A 246 -11.61 -17.76 -12.69
CA THR A 246 -12.36 -18.23 -11.52
C THR A 246 -13.78 -18.65 -11.90
N VAL A 247 -14.47 -17.84 -12.71
CA VAL A 247 -15.82 -18.13 -13.23
C VAL A 247 -15.82 -19.40 -14.09
N ILE A 248 -14.79 -19.58 -14.94
CA ILE A 248 -14.64 -20.80 -15.76
C ILE A 248 -14.42 -22.03 -14.87
N CYS A 249 -13.56 -21.92 -13.85
CA CYS A 249 -13.29 -23.01 -12.91
C CYS A 249 -14.53 -23.40 -12.08
N LEU A 250 -15.39 -22.42 -11.77
CA LEU A 250 -16.69 -22.65 -11.14
C LEU A 250 -17.76 -23.20 -12.10
N LYS A 251 -17.42 -23.39 -13.38
CA LYS A 251 -18.36 -23.80 -14.45
C LYS A 251 -19.54 -22.83 -14.63
N GLN A 252 -19.36 -21.58 -14.22
CA GLN A 252 -20.34 -20.50 -14.43
C GLN A 252 -20.24 -19.92 -15.85
N SER A 253 -19.13 -20.16 -16.54
CA SER A 253 -18.90 -19.90 -17.96
C SER A 253 -18.05 -21.02 -18.55
N GLN A 254 -18.17 -21.26 -19.86
CA GLN A 254 -17.25 -22.11 -20.63
C GLN A 254 -16.49 -21.31 -21.70
N ASP A 255 -16.80 -20.02 -21.84
CA ASP A 255 -16.21 -19.14 -22.85
C ASP A 255 -14.89 -18.55 -22.35
N THR A 256 -13.79 -18.80 -23.07
CA THR A 256 -12.46 -18.25 -22.78
C THR A 256 -12.17 -16.96 -23.54
N SER A 257 -13.10 -16.47 -24.38
CA SER A 257 -12.87 -15.31 -25.26
C SER A 257 -12.46 -14.05 -24.49
N LYS A 258 -13.15 -13.73 -23.39
CA LYS A 258 -12.83 -12.59 -22.53
C LYS A 258 -11.47 -12.72 -21.86
N LEU A 259 -11.19 -13.89 -21.30
CA LEU A 259 -9.88 -14.20 -20.70
C LEU A 259 -8.75 -13.97 -21.70
N CYS A 260 -8.88 -14.52 -22.91
CA CYS A 260 -7.91 -14.33 -23.99
C CYS A 260 -7.79 -12.86 -24.41
N SER A 261 -8.90 -12.13 -24.47
CA SER A 261 -8.91 -10.69 -24.79
C SER A 261 -8.15 -9.87 -23.74
N TYR A 262 -8.38 -10.11 -22.45
CA TYR A 262 -7.68 -9.39 -21.38
C TYR A 262 -6.18 -9.70 -21.35
N LEU A 263 -5.80 -10.97 -21.59
CA LEU A 263 -4.39 -11.34 -21.74
C LEU A 263 -3.75 -10.67 -22.96
N SER A 264 -4.47 -10.55 -24.08
CA SER A 264 -3.98 -9.87 -25.28
C SER A 264 -3.73 -8.38 -25.05
N ILE A 265 -4.55 -7.71 -24.23
CA ILE A 265 -4.32 -6.32 -23.85
C ILE A 265 -2.93 -6.15 -23.20
N LEU A 266 -2.52 -7.06 -22.33
CA LEU A 266 -1.19 -7.00 -21.70
C LEU A 266 -0.07 -7.12 -22.75
N GLN A 267 -0.22 -7.98 -23.75
CA GLN A 267 0.74 -8.11 -24.84
C GLN A 267 0.79 -6.84 -25.70
N GLN A 268 -0.37 -6.26 -26.03
CA GLN A 268 -0.47 -5.04 -26.84
C GLN A 268 0.11 -3.80 -26.14
N LEU A 269 0.15 -3.81 -24.80
CA LEU A 269 0.73 -2.76 -23.98
C LEU A 269 2.18 -3.08 -23.54
N ASP A 270 2.81 -4.10 -24.13
CA ASP A 270 4.18 -4.55 -23.83
C ASP A 270 4.43 -4.99 -22.36
N PHE A 271 3.38 -5.34 -21.63
CA PHE A 271 3.47 -5.93 -20.28
C PHE A 271 3.75 -7.45 -20.34
N MET A 272 4.85 -7.83 -21.00
CA MET A 272 5.15 -9.24 -21.29
C MET A 272 5.39 -10.07 -20.02
N ASP A 273 6.09 -9.54 -19.01
CA ASP A 273 6.31 -10.27 -17.75
C ASP A 273 4.99 -10.60 -17.05
N SER A 274 4.08 -9.62 -16.98
CA SER A 274 2.74 -9.81 -16.42
C SER A 274 1.91 -10.79 -17.25
N TYR A 275 1.98 -10.71 -18.58
CA TYR A 275 1.33 -11.67 -19.47
C TYR A 275 1.81 -13.10 -19.20
N HIS A 276 3.13 -13.32 -19.15
CA HIS A 276 3.68 -14.65 -18.90
C HIS A 276 3.30 -15.17 -17.50
N ALA A 277 3.42 -14.32 -16.47
CA ALA A 277 3.04 -14.69 -15.11
C ALA A 277 1.55 -15.09 -15.02
N LEU A 278 0.66 -14.31 -15.61
CA LEU A 278 -0.78 -14.61 -15.63
C LEU A 278 -1.11 -15.83 -16.50
N MET A 279 -0.39 -16.06 -17.60
CA MET A 279 -0.52 -17.28 -18.40
C MET A 279 -0.14 -18.52 -17.61
N VAL A 280 0.92 -18.46 -16.80
CA VAL A 280 1.30 -19.56 -15.88
C VAL A 280 0.19 -19.82 -14.87
N VAL A 281 -0.37 -18.77 -14.25
CA VAL A 281 -1.54 -18.90 -13.37
C VAL A 281 -2.70 -19.54 -14.13
N CYS A 282 -2.99 -19.09 -15.35
CA CYS A 282 -4.09 -19.62 -16.16
C CYS A 282 -3.97 -21.12 -16.44
N ARG A 283 -2.78 -21.56 -16.85
CA ARG A 283 -2.50 -22.97 -17.16
C ARG A 283 -2.51 -23.88 -15.94
N LYS A 284 -2.29 -23.35 -14.73
CA LYS A 284 -2.40 -24.14 -13.49
C LYS A 284 -3.84 -24.61 -13.22
N HIS A 285 -4.83 -23.89 -13.74
CA HIS A 285 -6.25 -24.16 -13.48
C HIS A 285 -7.02 -24.63 -14.73
N LEU A 286 -6.61 -24.21 -15.94
CA LEU A 286 -7.27 -24.56 -17.20
C LEU A 286 -6.38 -25.48 -18.05
N SER A 287 -6.96 -26.58 -18.56
CA SER A 287 -6.27 -27.56 -19.41
C SER A 287 -6.38 -27.26 -20.92
N MET A 288 -7.35 -26.47 -21.36
CA MET A 288 -7.63 -26.15 -22.78
C MET A 288 -8.15 -24.71 -22.94
N GLY A 289 -8.15 -24.20 -24.17
CA GLY A 289 -8.79 -22.91 -24.50
C GLY A 289 -7.94 -21.66 -24.26
N LEU A 290 -6.64 -21.83 -23.99
CA LEU A 290 -5.65 -20.75 -23.85
C LEU A 290 -4.76 -20.64 -25.10
N PRO A 291 -4.19 -19.46 -25.42
CA PRO A 291 -3.24 -19.29 -26.52
C PRO A 291 -2.06 -20.28 -26.42
N PRO A 292 -1.45 -20.74 -27.52
CA PRO A 292 -0.27 -21.62 -27.48
C PRO A 292 0.94 -20.93 -26.83
N VAL A 293 1.86 -21.72 -26.24
CA VAL A 293 3.12 -21.19 -25.71
C VAL A 293 4.02 -20.83 -26.90
N SER A 294 4.38 -19.56 -27.04
CA SER A 294 5.39 -19.15 -28.01
C SER A 294 6.77 -19.64 -27.57
N LEU A 295 7.30 -20.66 -28.26
CA LEU A 295 8.58 -21.34 -27.98
C LEU A 295 9.85 -20.48 -28.16
N HIS A 296 9.73 -19.18 -28.42
CA HIS A 296 10.88 -18.29 -28.66
C HIS A 296 11.49 -17.64 -27.42
N MET A 297 11.04 -17.98 -26.21
CA MET A 297 11.50 -17.32 -24.97
C MET A 297 11.60 -18.30 -23.79
N LEU A 298 12.33 -19.40 -23.97
CA LEU A 298 12.96 -20.16 -22.88
C LEU A 298 14.43 -19.77 -22.77
#